data_AF-A0A7C4KY35-F1
#
_entry.id   AF-A0A7C4KY35-F1
#
_cell.length_a   1.000
_cell.length_b   1.000
_cell.length_c   1.000
_cell.angle_alpha   90.00
_cell.angle_beta   90.00
_cell.angle_gamma   90.00
#
_symmetry.space_group_name_H-M   'P 1'
#
loop_
_entity.id
_entity.type
_entity.pdbx_description
1 polymer ?
#
loop_
_entity_poly.entity_id
_entity_poly.type
_entity_poly.pdbx_seq_one_letter_code
_entity_poly.pdbx_strand_id
1 'polypeptide(L)'
;MSPARRNIPPQSSPNFVDFGQELTQSDPAVNLLLQRTEQRHQEARLSPKEREKKKKEREKIRARRPFHTTYDIPVELRERIKELAEAHGVPASQIATLGLLRFVEDLARGRVDLNRYKAPSRSPRYDFNLILPLEEFQATFGKPQRRR
;
A
#
# COMPACT_ATOMS: atom_id res chain seq x y z
N MET A 1 -66.81 -16.06 56.67
CA MET A 1 -65.37 -15.78 56.82
C MET A 1 -64.91 -14.93 55.64
N SER A 2 -64.47 -13.69 55.91
CA SER A 2 -63.59 -12.90 55.02
C SER A 2 -62.14 -13.48 55.07
N PRO A 3 -61.17 -13.18 54.16
CA PRO A 3 -60.98 -11.85 53.55
C PRO A 3 -60.46 -11.78 52.10
N ALA A 4 -60.44 -10.51 51.65
CA ALA A 4 -60.00 -9.98 50.38
C ALA A 4 -58.49 -10.07 50.07
N ARG A 5 -58.16 -10.06 48.78
CA ARG A 5 -56.91 -9.59 48.10
C ARG A 5 -57.12 -9.78 46.59
N ARG A 6 -56.66 -8.98 45.63
CA ARG A 6 -56.07 -7.63 45.51
C ARG A 6 -56.10 -7.39 43.99
N ASN A 7 -56.62 -6.25 43.52
CA ASN A 7 -56.49 -5.85 42.10
C ASN A 7 -55.01 -5.62 41.76
N ILE A 8 -54.52 -6.32 40.74
CA ILE A 8 -53.22 -6.08 40.12
C ILE A 8 -53.50 -5.58 38.69
N PRO A 9 -53.22 -4.33 38.34
CA PRO A 9 -53.32 -3.88 36.95
C PRO A 9 -52.23 -4.57 36.11
N PRO A 10 -52.48 -4.91 34.83
CA PRO A 10 -51.44 -5.46 33.98
C PRO A 10 -50.34 -4.43 33.83
N GLN A 11 -49.13 -4.81 34.26
CA GLN A 11 -47.95 -3.97 34.20
C GLN A 11 -47.66 -3.58 32.75
N SER A 12 -47.52 -2.28 32.52
CA SER A 12 -46.95 -1.70 31.30
C SER A 12 -45.58 -2.31 31.06
N SER A 13 -45.48 -3.14 30.02
CA SER A 13 -44.23 -3.67 29.50
C SER A 13 -43.26 -2.52 29.19
N PRO A 14 -41.97 -2.66 29.52
CA PRO A 14 -41.00 -1.58 29.42
C PRO A 14 -40.66 -1.25 27.97
N ASN A 15 -40.66 0.04 27.65
CA ASN A 15 -39.91 0.72 26.58
C ASN A 15 -39.41 -0.20 25.44
N PHE A 16 -40.28 -0.45 24.47
CA PHE A 16 -39.81 -0.77 23.12
C PHE A 16 -39.17 0.50 22.57
N VAL A 17 -37.84 0.56 22.57
CA VAL A 17 -37.10 1.60 21.86
C VAL A 17 -37.33 1.35 20.38
N ASP A 18 -38.12 2.22 19.75
CA ASP A 18 -38.30 2.23 18.31
C ASP A 18 -36.99 2.67 17.64
N PHE A 19 -36.19 1.69 17.20
CA PHE A 19 -34.94 1.92 16.46
C PHE A 19 -35.17 2.39 15.01
N GLY A 20 -36.40 2.79 14.66
CA GLY A 20 -36.79 3.16 13.31
C GLY A 20 -36.27 4.50 12.77
N GLN A 21 -35.54 5.31 13.54
CA GLN A 21 -35.21 6.70 13.13
C GLN A 21 -33.72 7.12 13.17
N GLU A 22 -32.77 6.27 13.60
CA GLU A 22 -31.33 6.60 13.59
C GLU A 22 -30.48 5.75 12.61
N LEU A 23 -31.07 5.22 11.54
CA LEU A 23 -30.39 4.37 10.56
C LEU A 23 -29.82 5.12 9.34
N THR A 24 -29.31 6.35 9.51
CA THR A 24 -28.61 7.05 8.41
C THR A 24 -27.13 7.29 8.65
N GLN A 25 -26.59 6.95 9.83
CA GLN A 25 -25.15 7.00 10.07
C GLN A 25 -24.70 5.68 10.73
N SER A 26 -24.38 4.69 9.90
CA SER A 26 -23.71 3.49 10.37
C SER A 26 -22.35 3.86 10.96
N ASP A 27 -22.13 3.48 12.21
CA ASP A 27 -20.86 3.67 12.93
C ASP A 27 -19.68 3.15 12.07
N PRO A 28 -18.60 3.95 11.87
CA PRO A 28 -17.44 3.55 11.09
C PRO A 28 -16.84 2.20 11.52
N ALA A 29 -16.91 1.85 12.81
CA ALA A 29 -16.44 0.56 13.30
C ALA A 29 -17.30 -0.60 12.78
N VAL A 30 -18.61 -0.41 12.69
CA VAL A 30 -19.56 -1.40 12.15
C VAL A 30 -19.36 -1.55 10.65
N ASN A 31 -19.14 -0.45 9.92
CA ASN A 31 -18.82 -0.50 8.48
C ASN A 31 -17.54 -1.29 8.19
N LEU A 32 -16.48 -1.12 9.01
CA LEU A 32 -15.25 -1.91 8.88
C LEU A 32 -15.46 -3.40 9.13
N LEU A 33 -16.32 -3.75 10.11
CA LEU A 33 -16.67 -5.14 10.39
C LEU A 33 -17.48 -5.76 9.25
N LEU A 34 -18.46 -5.02 8.71
CA LEU A 34 -19.28 -5.45 7.57
C LEU A 34 -18.44 -5.62 6.29
N GLN A 35 -17.53 -4.71 5.98
CA GLN A 35 -16.61 -4.87 4.85
C GLN A 35 -15.73 -6.12 5.01
N ARG A 36 -15.28 -6.43 6.24
CA ARG A 36 -14.44 -7.60 6.51
C ARG A 36 -15.22 -8.91 6.39
N THR A 37 -16.49 -8.95 6.80
CA THR A 37 -17.34 -10.13 6.64
C THR A 37 -17.78 -10.30 5.19
N GLU A 38 -18.14 -9.24 4.48
CA GLU A 38 -18.46 -9.26 3.05
C GLU A 38 -17.27 -9.74 2.21
N GLN A 39 -16.05 -9.26 2.48
CA GLN A 39 -14.85 -9.76 1.81
C GLN A 39 -14.64 -11.25 2.04
N ARG A 40 -14.87 -11.76 3.25
CA ARG A 40 -14.80 -13.20 3.55
C ARG A 40 -15.87 -14.00 2.81
N HIS A 41 -17.10 -13.48 2.74
CA HIS A 41 -18.19 -14.12 2.01
C HIS A 41 -17.98 -14.08 0.48
N GLN A 42 -17.41 -13.00 -0.06
CA GLN A 42 -17.02 -12.90 -1.46
C GLN A 42 -15.87 -13.86 -1.79
N GLU A 43 -14.85 -13.95 -0.94
CA GLU A 43 -13.78 -14.94 -1.09
C GLU A 43 -14.30 -16.39 -0.97
N ALA A 44 -15.34 -16.61 -0.16
CA ALA A 44 -16.05 -17.89 -0.02
C ALA A 44 -17.01 -18.21 -1.19
N ARG A 45 -17.35 -17.23 -2.04
CA ARG A 45 -18.14 -17.43 -3.28
C ARG A 45 -17.27 -17.65 -4.51
N LEU A 46 -15.98 -17.34 -4.46
CA LEU A 46 -15.03 -17.60 -5.56
C LEU A 46 -14.84 -19.10 -5.79
N SER A 47 -14.77 -19.49 -7.06
CA SER A 47 -14.58 -20.88 -7.51
C SER A 47 -13.22 -21.41 -7.00
N PRO A 48 -13.09 -22.72 -6.68
CA PRO A 48 -11.82 -23.31 -6.23
C PRO A 48 -10.62 -22.97 -7.11
N LYS A 49 -10.83 -22.86 -8.44
CA LYS A 49 -9.80 -22.47 -9.42
C LYS A 49 -9.30 -21.03 -9.25
N GLU A 50 -10.15 -20.11 -8.83
CA GLU A 50 -9.80 -18.69 -8.63
C GLU A 50 -9.07 -18.49 -7.30
N ARG A 51 -9.46 -19.24 -6.27
CA ARG A 51 -8.74 -19.28 -4.99
C ARG A 51 -7.32 -19.79 -5.16
N GLU A 52 -7.12 -20.80 -6.00
CA GLU A 52 -5.81 -21.38 -6.25
C GLU A 52 -4.89 -20.41 -7.01
N LYS A 53 -5.41 -19.69 -8.02
CA LYS A 53 -4.66 -18.61 -8.71
C LYS A 53 -4.25 -17.50 -7.74
N LYS A 54 -5.18 -17.03 -6.91
CA LYS A 54 -4.92 -15.98 -5.90
C LYS A 54 -3.92 -16.45 -4.84
N LYS A 55 -3.95 -17.73 -4.45
CA LYS A 55 -2.98 -18.34 -3.52
C LYS A 55 -1.59 -18.45 -4.15
N LYS A 56 -1.48 -18.93 -5.40
CA LYS A 56 -0.22 -18.98 -6.16
C LYS A 56 0.38 -17.60 -6.37
N GLU A 57 -0.44 -16.59 -6.64
CA GLU A 57 0.01 -15.20 -6.76
C GLU A 57 0.50 -14.64 -5.41
N ARG A 58 -0.24 -14.88 -4.32
CA ARG A 58 0.15 -14.51 -2.96
C ARG A 58 1.43 -15.22 -2.52
N GLU A 59 1.63 -16.48 -2.87
CA GLU A 59 2.85 -17.24 -2.60
C GLU A 59 4.04 -16.71 -3.39
N LYS A 60 3.85 -16.37 -4.67
CA LYS A 60 4.87 -15.68 -5.48
C LYS A 60 5.26 -14.33 -4.89
N ILE A 61 4.30 -13.55 -4.40
CA ILE A 61 4.57 -12.27 -3.72
C ILE A 61 5.31 -12.51 -2.39
N ARG A 62 4.93 -13.54 -1.63
CA ARG A 62 5.55 -13.89 -0.35
C ARG A 62 6.99 -14.40 -0.52
N ALA A 63 7.27 -15.15 -1.58
CA ALA A 63 8.61 -15.59 -1.94
C ALA A 63 9.52 -14.43 -2.40
N ARG A 64 8.94 -13.29 -2.82
CA ARG A 64 9.68 -12.06 -3.16
C ARG A 64 10.02 -11.18 -1.96
N ARG A 65 9.40 -11.42 -0.79
CA ARG A 65 9.64 -10.65 0.45
C ARG A 65 11.10 -10.55 0.91
N PRO A 66 11.95 -11.60 0.84
CA PRO A 66 13.36 -11.46 1.22
C PRO A 66 14.14 -10.50 0.29
N PHE A 67 13.62 -10.23 -0.91
CA PHE A 67 14.20 -9.28 -1.87
C PHE A 67 13.56 -7.89 -1.80
N HIS A 68 12.61 -7.66 -0.89
CA HIS A 68 11.91 -6.39 -0.76
C HIS A 68 12.64 -5.48 0.25
N THR A 69 13.48 -4.60 -0.26
CA THR A 69 14.08 -3.50 0.51
C THR A 69 13.32 -2.21 0.23
N THR A 70 12.97 -1.48 1.29
CA THR A 70 12.36 -0.16 1.17
C THR A 70 13.46 0.88 1.02
N TYR A 71 13.45 1.61 -0.10
CA TYR A 71 14.30 2.77 -0.34
C TYR A 71 13.43 4.00 -0.53
N ASP A 72 13.92 5.15 -0.03
CA ASP A 72 13.32 6.44 -0.33
C ASP A 72 13.72 6.85 -1.74
N ILE A 73 12.75 6.82 -2.65
CA ILE A 73 12.95 7.10 -4.08
C ILE A 73 11.97 8.23 -4.45
N PRO A 74 12.45 9.29 -5.15
CA PRO A 74 11.59 10.35 -5.69
C PRO A 74 10.43 9.79 -6.50
N VAL A 75 9.27 10.44 -6.43
CA VAL A 75 8.03 9.96 -7.04
C VAL A 75 8.16 9.90 -8.55
N GLU A 76 8.78 10.92 -9.15
CA GLU A 76 9.00 11.05 -10.59
C GLU A 76 9.91 9.93 -11.12
N LEU A 77 10.96 9.59 -10.38
CA LEU A 77 11.83 8.45 -10.74
C LEU A 77 11.07 7.13 -10.67
N ARG A 78 10.23 6.95 -9.66
CA ARG A 78 9.38 5.75 -9.54
C ARG A 78 8.40 5.64 -10.69
N GLU A 79 7.73 6.73 -11.06
CA GLU A 79 6.81 6.79 -12.20
C GLU A 79 7.55 6.47 -13.50
N ARG A 80 8.72 7.05 -13.71
CA ARG A 80 9.53 6.79 -14.91
C ARG A 80 9.93 5.33 -15.03
N ILE A 81 10.36 4.70 -13.93
CA ILE A 81 10.68 3.26 -13.91
C ILE A 81 9.44 2.44 -14.28
N LYS A 82 8.26 2.82 -13.78
CA LYS A 82 7.00 2.15 -14.08
C LYS A 82 6.64 2.26 -15.56
N GLU A 83 6.72 3.45 -16.16
CA GLU A 83 6.47 3.66 -17.59
C GLU A 83 7.39 2.79 -18.47
N LEU A 84 8.69 2.76 -18.15
CA LEU A 84 9.66 1.93 -18.87
C LEU A 84 9.33 0.44 -18.73
N ALA A 85 8.93 0.02 -17.54
CA ALA A 85 8.55 -1.36 -17.27
C ALA A 85 7.32 -1.78 -18.07
N GLU A 86 6.30 -0.92 -18.13
CA GLU A 86 5.08 -1.14 -18.93
C GLU A 86 5.40 -1.20 -20.43
N ALA A 87 6.22 -0.28 -20.94
CA ALA A 87 6.64 -0.26 -22.34
C ALA A 87 7.37 -1.54 -22.77
N HIS A 88 8.12 -2.15 -21.85
CA HIS A 88 8.87 -3.39 -22.09
C HIS A 88 8.15 -4.66 -21.62
N GLY A 89 6.96 -4.55 -21.02
CA GLY A 89 6.18 -5.70 -20.54
C GLY A 89 6.84 -6.47 -19.39
N VAL A 90 7.68 -5.81 -18.59
CA VAL A 90 8.42 -6.43 -17.47
C VAL A 90 8.04 -5.79 -16.14
N PRO A 91 8.26 -6.47 -14.99
CA PRO A 91 8.05 -5.87 -13.68
C PRO A 91 8.99 -4.67 -13.42
N ALA A 92 8.45 -3.57 -12.89
CA ALA A 92 9.21 -2.37 -12.52
C ALA A 92 10.39 -2.66 -11.58
N SER A 93 10.21 -3.60 -10.65
CA SER A 93 11.28 -4.02 -9.73
C SER A 93 12.49 -4.64 -10.46
N GLN A 94 12.27 -5.32 -11.59
CA GLN A 94 13.37 -5.90 -12.38
C GLN A 94 14.13 -4.83 -13.16
N ILE A 95 13.43 -3.85 -13.74
CA ILE A 95 14.07 -2.68 -14.36
C ILE A 95 14.93 -1.92 -13.34
N ALA A 96 14.38 -1.66 -12.15
CA ALA A 96 15.11 -1.01 -11.07
C ALA A 96 16.35 -1.83 -10.65
N THR A 97 16.19 -3.15 -10.49
CA THR A 97 17.29 -4.06 -10.13
C THR A 97 18.42 -4.00 -11.15
N LEU A 98 18.10 -4.06 -12.45
CA LEU A 98 19.10 -3.97 -13.52
C LEU A 98 19.86 -2.65 -13.50
N GLY A 99 19.14 -1.53 -13.30
CA GLY A 99 19.75 -0.21 -13.17
C GLY A 99 20.72 -0.12 -11.98
N LEU A 100 20.30 -0.63 -10.81
CA LEU A 100 21.14 -0.67 -9.62
C LEU A 100 22.38 -1.54 -9.80
N LEU A 101 22.25 -2.74 -10.39
CA LEU A 101 23.39 -3.62 -10.67
C LEU A 101 24.41 -2.93 -11.57
N ARG A 102 23.94 -2.29 -12.64
CA ARG A 102 24.82 -1.56 -13.56
C ARG A 102 25.51 -0.39 -12.86
N PHE A 103 24.78 0.38 -12.06
CA PHE A 103 25.34 1.49 -11.31
C PHE A 103 26.40 1.05 -10.30
N VAL A 104 26.15 -0.04 -9.56
CA VAL A 104 27.12 -0.60 -8.60
C VAL A 104 28.38 -1.07 -9.32
N GLU A 105 28.26 -1.74 -10.47
CA GLU A 105 29.39 -2.17 -11.29
C GLU A 105 30.21 -0.97 -11.78
N ASP A 106 29.53 0.05 -12.31
CA ASP A 106 30.17 1.27 -12.82
C ASP A 106 30.85 2.05 -11.69
N LEU A 107 30.25 2.09 -10.50
CA LEU A 107 30.85 2.70 -9.31
C LEU A 107 32.09 1.92 -8.84
N ALA A 108 32.02 0.59 -8.75
CA ALA A 108 33.14 -0.25 -8.36
C ALA A 108 34.33 -0.14 -9.34
N ARG A 109 34.05 0.10 -10.62
CA ARG A 109 35.05 0.33 -11.67
C ARG A 109 35.54 1.78 -11.76
N GLY A 110 35.07 2.67 -10.88
CA GLY A 110 35.46 4.08 -10.86
C GLY A 110 34.94 4.90 -12.05
N ARG A 111 33.92 4.43 -12.77
CA ARG A 111 33.27 5.17 -13.88
C ARG A 111 32.28 6.21 -13.39
N VAL A 112 31.82 6.07 -12.14
CA VAL A 112 30.98 7.05 -11.45
C VAL A 112 31.80 7.69 -10.35
N ASP A 113 32.02 8.99 -10.45
CA ASP A 113 32.66 9.76 -9.39
C ASP A 113 31.60 10.28 -8.39
N LEU A 114 31.59 9.71 -7.19
CA LEU A 114 30.71 10.16 -6.11
C LEU A 114 31.17 11.49 -5.50
N ASN A 115 32.45 11.85 -5.62
CA ASN A 115 32.97 13.07 -4.97
C ASN A 115 32.29 14.33 -5.49
N ARG A 116 31.86 14.33 -6.77
CA ARG A 116 31.08 15.41 -7.37
C ARG A 116 29.76 15.69 -6.65
N TYR A 117 29.20 14.71 -5.95
CA TYR A 117 27.91 14.78 -5.28
C TYR A 117 28.03 14.83 -3.76
N LYS A 118 29.23 14.67 -3.19
CA LYS A 118 29.43 14.64 -1.74
C LYS A 118 29.29 16.04 -1.13
N ALA A 119 28.50 16.11 -0.07
CA ALA A 119 28.43 17.25 0.84
C ALA A 119 28.65 16.78 2.28
N PRO A 120 29.27 17.58 3.16
CA PRO A 120 29.47 17.19 4.55
C PRO A 120 28.13 16.87 5.23
N SER A 121 28.06 15.72 5.90
CA SER A 121 26.86 15.35 6.66
C SER A 121 26.86 16.01 8.04
N ARG A 122 25.66 16.19 8.60
CA ARG A 122 25.46 16.58 9.99
C ARG A 122 25.19 15.36 10.90
N SER A 123 25.07 14.17 10.32
CA SER A 123 24.80 12.94 11.05
C SER A 123 26.09 12.40 11.67
N PRO A 124 26.08 11.94 12.93
CA PRO A 124 27.24 11.30 13.54
C PRO A 124 27.57 9.93 12.91
N ARG A 125 26.69 9.39 12.06
CA ARG A 125 26.86 8.05 11.44
C ARG A 125 27.61 8.08 10.12
N TYR A 126 27.58 9.19 9.39
CA TYR A 126 28.11 9.29 8.04
C TYR A 126 28.88 10.60 7.89
N ASP A 127 30.03 10.57 7.21
CA ASP A 127 30.82 11.79 6.99
C ASP A 127 30.22 12.68 5.90
N PHE A 128 29.55 12.08 4.90
CA PHE A 128 29.03 12.77 3.73
C PHE A 128 27.59 12.36 3.40
N ASN A 129 26.83 13.32 2.90
CA ASN A 129 25.56 13.14 2.20
C ASN A 129 25.80 13.26 0.69
N LEU A 130 24.90 12.68 -0.11
CA LEU A 130 24.88 12.91 -1.56
C LEU A 130 23.82 13.94 -1.91
N ILE A 131 24.24 15.05 -2.53
CA ILE A 131 23.33 16.01 -3.15
C ILE A 131 23.14 15.57 -4.59
N LEU A 132 21.90 15.19 -4.92
CA LEU A 132 21.53 14.73 -6.26
C LEU A 132 20.98 15.92 -7.06
N PRO A 133 21.67 16.39 -8.11
CA PRO A 133 21.16 17.45 -8.98
C PRO A 133 20.11 16.84 -9.92
N LEU A 134 18.85 16.82 -9.48
CA LEU A 134 17.75 16.17 -10.20
C LEU A 134 17.56 16.75 -11.60
N GLU A 135 17.92 18.02 -11.80
CA GLU A 135 17.84 18.73 -13.08
C GLU A 135 18.79 18.16 -14.15
N GLU A 136 19.92 17.55 -13.75
CA GLU A 136 20.85 16.90 -14.69
C GLU A 136 20.22 15.63 -15.30
N PHE A 137 19.23 15.03 -14.65
CA PHE A 137 18.58 13.79 -15.07
C PHE A 137 17.31 14.05 -15.87
N GLN A 138 17.44 14.73 -17.01
CA GLN A 138 16.31 15.12 -17.88
C GLN A 138 15.47 13.94 -18.40
N ALA A 139 16.08 12.76 -18.57
CA ALA A 139 15.35 11.56 -18.99
C ALA A 139 14.33 11.07 -17.93
N THR A 140 14.49 11.52 -16.69
CA THR A 140 13.66 11.16 -15.53
C THR A 140 12.81 12.33 -15.05
N PHE A 141 13.42 13.52 -14.88
CA PHE A 141 12.77 14.71 -14.31
C PHE A 141 12.51 15.81 -15.35
N GLY A 142 12.83 15.57 -16.62
CA GLY A 142 12.54 16.50 -17.70
C GLY A 142 11.07 16.51 -18.07
N LYS A 143 10.57 17.65 -18.54
CA LYS A 143 9.20 17.75 -19.08
C LYS A 143 9.06 16.81 -20.28
N PRO A 144 7.93 16.08 -20.42
CA PRO A 144 7.72 15.20 -21.56
C PRO A 144 7.82 16.03 -22.83
N GLN A 145 8.86 15.75 -23.62
CA GLN A 145 9.06 16.43 -24.89
C GLN A 145 7.95 15.94 -25.82
N ARG A 146 6.87 16.73 -25.95
CA ARG A 146 5.79 16.48 -26.90
C ARG A 146 6.42 16.33 -28.26
N ARG A 147 6.59 15.08 -28.72
CA ARG A 147 6.89 14.81 -30.11
C ARG A 147 5.69 15.31 -30.91
N ARG A 148 5.94 16.33 -31.73
CA ARG A 148 5.01 16.79 -32.77
C ARG A 148 4.95 15.77 -33.89
#